data_AF-A0A4V1CTS7-F1
#
_entry.id   AF-A0A4V1CTS7-F1
#
_cell.length_a   1.000
_cell.length_b   1.000
_cell.length_c   1.000
_cell.angle_alpha   90.00
_cell.angle_beta   90.00
_cell.angle_gamma   90.00
#
_symmetry.space_group_name_H-M   'P 1'
#
loop_
_entity.id
_entity.type
_entity.pdbx_description
1 polymer ?
#
loop_
_entity_poly.entity_id
_entity_poly.type
_entity_poly.pdbx_seq_one_letter_code
_entity_poly.pdbx_strand_id
1 'polypeptide(L)'
;MSKNDRMVGISRRTLVKSTAIGSLALAAGGFSLPFTLRSAAAAVQQASEKVIWGSCSVNCGSRCALRLHVKDNEVTWVETDNTGSDEYGNHQVRACLRGRSIRRRINHPDRLNDPMKRVGKRGEGKFERISWDEALDTIASSLKKTVEQYGNEAVYIQYSSGIVGGNMTRSSPSASAVKRLMNCYGGSLNQYGSYSTAQISCAMPYTYGSNDGNSTTDIENSKLVVMFGNNPAETRMSGGGITYLLEKAREKSNAKMIVIDPRYTDTAAGREDEWLPIRPGTDAALVAGIAWVLINENLVDQPFLDKYCVGYDEKTLPADAPKNGHYKAYILGEGDDKTAKTPQWASQITGIPVDRIIKLAREIGTTKPAYIC
;
A
#
# COMPACT_ATOMS: atom_id res chain seq x y z
N MET A 1 -11.28 57.28 39.52
CA MET A 1 -11.44 55.84 39.80
C MET A 1 -12.08 55.17 38.60
N SER A 2 -11.38 54.17 38.06
CA SER A 2 -11.72 53.11 37.08
C SER A 2 -12.76 53.33 35.96
N LYS A 3 -12.29 53.15 34.72
CA LYS A 3 -13.07 52.82 33.51
C LYS A 3 -12.97 51.31 33.28
N ASN A 4 -14.12 50.68 32.98
CA ASN A 4 -14.25 49.27 32.63
C ASN A 4 -13.72 48.93 31.23
N ASP A 5 -13.27 47.69 31.11
CA ASP A 5 -12.58 47.01 30.02
C ASP A 5 -13.30 46.93 28.67
N ARG A 6 -12.52 47.07 27.59
CA ARG A 6 -12.80 46.48 26.27
C ARG A 6 -11.58 45.65 25.84
N MET A 7 -11.72 44.32 25.85
CA MET A 7 -10.77 43.41 25.20
C MET A 7 -10.79 43.61 23.68
N VAL A 8 -9.64 43.92 23.10
CA VAL A 8 -9.43 43.93 21.64
C VAL A 8 -8.98 42.53 21.21
N GLY A 9 -9.84 41.81 20.49
CA GLY A 9 -9.52 40.49 19.93
C GLY A 9 -8.68 40.60 18.66
N ILE A 10 -7.54 39.91 18.61
CA ILE A 10 -6.71 39.77 17.41
C ILE A 10 -7.37 38.73 16.48
N SER A 11 -7.68 39.11 15.24
CA SER A 11 -8.23 38.17 14.26
C SER A 11 -7.15 37.31 13.59
N ARG A 12 -7.51 36.07 13.22
CA ARG A 12 -6.65 35.12 12.48
C ARG A 12 -6.02 35.71 11.20
N ARG A 13 -6.65 36.72 10.59
CA ARG A 13 -6.16 37.39 9.38
C ARG A 13 -4.98 38.34 9.63
N THR A 14 -4.87 38.86 10.86
CA THR A 14 -3.75 39.72 11.29
C THR A 14 -2.52 38.87 11.59
N LEU A 15 -2.69 37.71 12.24
CA LEU A 15 -1.60 36.79 12.57
C LEU A 15 -0.84 36.29 11.32
N VAL A 16 -1.57 35.95 10.24
CA VAL A 16 -0.99 35.45 8.99
C VAL A 16 -0.20 36.52 8.22
N LYS A 17 -0.58 37.80 8.35
CA LYS A 17 0.17 38.91 7.74
C LYS A 17 1.43 39.26 8.51
N SER A 18 1.47 39.03 9.83
CA SER A 18 2.60 39.34 10.70
C SER A 18 3.72 38.29 10.68
N THR A 19 3.46 37.06 10.22
CA THR A 19 4.45 35.97 10.18
C THR A 19 5.26 35.88 8.89
N ALA A 20 5.00 36.74 7.90
CA ALA A 20 5.66 36.65 6.59
C ALA A 20 7.00 37.39 6.49
N ILE A 21 7.38 38.22 7.48
CA ILE A 21 8.62 39.00 7.44
C ILE A 21 9.22 39.08 8.85
N GLY A 22 10.25 38.27 9.12
CA GLY A 22 11.18 38.53 10.23
C GLY A 22 11.14 37.56 11.41
N SER A 23 11.59 36.32 11.22
CA SER A 23 12.22 35.52 12.29
C SER A 23 13.00 34.30 11.76
N LEU A 24 13.65 34.43 10.60
CA LEU A 24 14.56 33.42 10.02
C LEU A 24 16.03 33.85 10.08
N ALA A 25 16.36 34.67 11.06
CA ALA A 25 17.73 34.99 11.45
C ALA A 25 17.75 35.07 12.98
N LEU A 26 18.59 34.26 13.62
CA LEU A 26 18.81 34.07 15.08
C LEU A 26 18.29 32.75 15.67
N ALA A 27 18.76 31.64 15.10
CA ALA A 27 19.03 30.41 15.86
C ALA A 27 20.18 29.64 15.17
N ALA A 28 21.24 30.35 14.81
CA ALA A 28 22.50 29.76 14.39
C ALA A 28 23.48 29.90 15.57
N GLY A 29 23.55 28.86 16.39
CA GLY A 29 24.48 28.79 17.51
C GLY A 29 24.00 27.80 18.57
N GLY A 30 24.48 26.56 18.51
CA GLY A 30 24.38 25.65 19.67
C GLY A 30 24.03 24.19 19.40
N PHE A 31 23.62 23.80 18.18
CA PHE A 31 23.41 22.39 17.85
C PHE A 31 24.23 21.99 16.62
N SER A 32 25.27 21.19 16.85
CA SER A 32 25.97 20.45 15.80
C SER A 32 25.05 19.35 15.27
N LEU A 33 24.27 19.65 14.24
CA LEU A 33 23.62 18.61 13.43
C LEU A 33 24.73 17.80 12.71
N PRO A 34 24.63 16.47 12.60
CA PRO A 34 25.69 15.61 12.07
C PRO A 34 25.84 15.70 10.53
N PHE A 35 25.35 16.77 9.93
CA PHE A 35 25.44 17.04 8.50
C PHE A 35 26.49 18.12 8.27
N THR A 36 27.77 17.75 8.41
CA THR A 36 28.85 18.59 7.89
C THR A 36 28.74 18.61 6.36
N LEU A 37 28.33 19.74 5.80
CA LEU A 37 28.57 20.03 4.38
C LEU A 37 30.09 20.07 4.19
N ARG A 38 30.64 19.11 3.44
CA ARG A 38 32.03 19.19 2.98
C ARG A 38 32.16 20.44 2.10
N SER A 39 32.88 21.44 2.59
CA SER A 39 33.44 22.48 1.73
C SER A 39 34.58 21.86 0.93
N ALA A 40 34.27 21.40 -0.28
CA ALA A 40 35.30 21.06 -1.25
C ALA A 40 35.54 22.29 -2.13
N ALA A 41 36.46 23.16 -1.71
CA ALA A 41 37.07 24.14 -2.59
C ALA A 41 38.08 23.41 -3.49
N ALA A 42 37.57 22.80 -4.55
CA ALA A 42 38.34 22.40 -5.71
C ALA A 42 37.62 22.99 -6.93
N ALA A 43 38.39 23.56 -7.87
CA ALA A 43 37.89 24.26 -9.05
C ALA A 43 36.76 23.48 -9.72
N VAL A 44 35.52 23.95 -9.52
CA VAL A 44 34.33 23.37 -10.11
C VAL A 44 34.34 23.78 -11.57
N GLN A 45 34.92 22.93 -12.41
CA GLN A 45 34.50 22.87 -13.79
C GLN A 45 32.98 22.78 -13.75
N GLN A 46 32.28 23.75 -14.31
CA GLN A 46 30.85 23.95 -14.14
C GLN A 46 30.12 22.77 -14.81
N ALA A 47 30.06 21.63 -14.12
CA ALA A 47 29.47 20.44 -14.65
C ALA A 47 28.01 20.73 -14.96
N SER A 48 27.64 20.54 -16.22
CA SER A 48 26.28 20.77 -16.67
C SER A 48 25.37 19.76 -15.99
N GLU A 49 24.35 20.28 -15.33
CA GLU A 49 23.29 19.47 -14.76
C GLU A 49 22.57 18.73 -15.88
N LYS A 50 22.36 17.42 -15.69
CA LYS A 50 21.55 16.60 -16.58
C LYS A 50 20.31 16.16 -15.84
N VAL A 51 19.15 16.29 -16.48
CA VAL A 51 17.90 15.73 -15.96
C VAL A 51 17.62 14.42 -16.67
N ILE A 52 17.55 13.34 -15.91
CA ILE A 52 17.36 11.97 -16.41
C ILE A 52 16.10 11.37 -15.80
N TRP A 53 15.30 10.68 -16.60
CA TRP A 53 14.15 9.94 -16.11
C TRP A 53 14.59 8.67 -15.36
N GLY A 54 14.03 8.49 -14.17
CA GLY A 54 14.14 7.29 -13.36
C GLY A 54 12.77 6.87 -12.83
N SER A 55 12.75 5.80 -12.03
CA SER A 55 11.53 5.32 -11.38
C SER A 55 11.74 5.12 -9.90
N CYS A 56 10.71 5.39 -9.12
CA CYS A 56 10.69 5.12 -7.70
C CYS A 56 10.74 3.61 -7.43
N SER A 57 11.82 3.15 -6.80
CA SER A 57 12.05 1.74 -6.47
C SER A 57 11.40 1.31 -5.16
N VAL A 58 10.78 2.22 -4.41
CA VAL A 58 10.06 1.92 -3.15
C VAL A 58 8.97 0.87 -3.38
N ASN A 59 8.86 -0.09 -2.47
CA ASN A 59 8.00 -1.26 -2.63
C ASN A 59 6.50 -0.98 -2.31
N CYS A 60 5.97 0.17 -2.73
CA CYS A 60 4.54 0.50 -2.58
C CYS A 60 3.69 0.14 -3.81
N GLY A 61 4.33 -0.28 -4.91
CA GLY A 61 3.66 -0.66 -6.16
C GLY A 61 3.40 0.49 -7.14
N SER A 62 3.44 1.76 -6.70
CA SER A 62 3.08 2.91 -7.55
C SER A 62 4.09 3.29 -8.64
N ARG A 63 5.37 2.92 -8.48
CA ARG A 63 6.45 3.11 -9.48
C ARG A 63 6.53 4.51 -10.11
N CYS A 64 6.27 5.55 -9.33
CA CYS A 64 6.22 6.94 -9.77
C CYS A 64 7.43 7.29 -10.64
N ALA A 65 7.21 7.97 -11.76
CA ALA A 65 8.28 8.53 -12.56
C ALA A 65 8.98 9.64 -11.78
N LEU A 66 10.31 9.63 -11.82
CA LEU A 66 11.17 10.59 -11.14
C LEU A 66 12.06 11.26 -12.17
N ARG A 67 12.29 12.55 -12.01
CA ARG A 67 13.26 13.30 -12.80
C ARG A 67 14.48 13.56 -11.92
N LEU A 68 15.56 12.84 -12.17
CA LEU A 68 16.79 12.88 -11.40
C LEU A 68 17.69 13.96 -11.99
N HIS A 69 18.03 14.94 -11.17
CA HIS A 69 19.00 15.97 -11.50
C HIS A 69 20.37 15.45 -11.10
N VAL A 70 21.26 15.32 -12.08
CA VAL A 70 22.57 14.69 -11.94
C VAL A 70 23.65 15.71 -12.24
N LYS A 71 24.58 15.86 -11.30
CA LYS A 71 25.78 16.68 -11.44
C LYS A 71 26.95 15.94 -10.80
N ASP A 72 28.12 15.95 -11.45
CA ASP A 72 29.34 15.32 -10.92
C ASP A 72 29.15 13.84 -10.51
N ASN A 73 28.39 13.09 -11.33
CA ASN A 73 28.02 11.69 -11.08
C ASN A 73 27.21 11.44 -9.78
N GLU A 74 26.59 12.49 -9.24
CA GLU A 74 25.74 12.45 -8.07
C GLU A 74 24.32 12.93 -8.40
N VAL A 75 23.30 12.28 -7.81
CA VAL A 75 21.92 12.78 -7.88
C VAL A 75 21.75 13.89 -6.85
N THR A 76 21.75 15.15 -7.29
CA THR A 76 21.66 16.34 -6.42
C THR A 76 20.20 16.62 -6.02
N TRP A 77 19.26 16.41 -6.94
CA TRP A 77 17.84 16.68 -6.73
C TRP A 77 16.93 15.65 -7.41
N VAL A 78 15.76 15.42 -6.82
CA VAL A 78 14.75 14.50 -7.34
C VAL A 78 13.44 15.25 -7.50
N GLU A 79 13.13 15.55 -8.75
CA GLU A 79 11.83 16.03 -9.15
C GLU A 79 10.85 14.88 -9.33
N THR A 80 9.58 15.27 -9.28
CA THR A 80 8.49 14.40 -9.66
C THR A 80 8.20 14.52 -11.17
N ASP A 81 7.42 13.60 -11.71
CA ASP A 81 6.67 13.85 -12.93
C ASP A 81 5.95 15.21 -12.87
N ASN A 82 6.26 16.05 -13.85
CA ASN A 82 5.66 17.35 -14.11
C ASN A 82 5.14 17.44 -15.55
N THR A 83 4.92 16.28 -16.18
CA THR A 83 4.32 16.16 -17.50
C THR A 83 2.81 15.91 -17.36
N GLY A 84 2.01 16.54 -18.20
CA GLY A 84 0.55 16.48 -18.12
C GLY A 84 -0.11 17.77 -17.64
N SER A 85 -1.43 17.85 -17.86
CA SER A 85 -2.30 19.03 -17.61
C SER A 85 -3.05 18.97 -16.27
N ASP A 86 -2.82 17.93 -15.45
CA ASP A 86 -3.62 17.64 -14.24
C ASP A 86 -5.11 17.35 -14.52
N GLU A 87 -5.41 17.01 -15.77
CA GLU A 87 -6.71 16.46 -16.18
C GLU A 87 -6.75 14.95 -15.91
N TYR A 88 -7.91 14.41 -15.58
CA TYR A 88 -8.05 12.97 -15.37
C TYR A 88 -7.61 12.19 -16.63
N GLY A 89 -6.80 11.14 -16.45
CA GLY A 89 -6.14 10.44 -17.56
C GLY A 89 -4.86 11.10 -18.12
N ASN A 90 -4.61 12.39 -17.84
CA ASN A 90 -3.41 13.14 -18.27
C ASN A 90 -2.80 13.95 -17.09
N HIS A 91 -2.89 13.41 -15.88
CA HIS A 91 -2.46 14.08 -14.66
C HIS A 91 -1.01 13.76 -14.32
N GLN A 92 -0.35 14.68 -13.65
CA GLN A 92 1.02 14.49 -13.19
C GLN A 92 1.06 13.39 -12.12
N VAL A 93 1.84 12.34 -12.32
CA VAL A 93 1.98 11.23 -11.34
C VAL A 93 2.96 11.65 -10.25
N ARG A 94 2.47 12.50 -9.34
CA ARG A 94 3.34 13.15 -8.35
C ARG A 94 3.96 12.15 -7.36
N ALA A 95 5.28 12.07 -7.31
CA ALA A 95 5.98 11.20 -6.38
C ALA A 95 5.84 11.71 -4.93
N CYS A 96 5.52 10.79 -4.02
CA CYS A 96 5.48 11.07 -2.59
C CYS A 96 6.88 11.36 -2.01
N LEU A 97 6.92 11.74 -0.72
CA LEU A 97 8.15 12.05 0.00
C LEU A 97 9.20 10.93 -0.06
N ARG A 98 8.77 9.66 0.00
CA ARG A 98 9.67 8.50 -0.12
C ARG A 98 10.37 8.47 -1.48
N GLY A 99 9.63 8.73 -2.57
CA GLY A 99 10.19 8.80 -3.92
C GLY A 99 11.13 9.98 -4.11
N ARG A 100 10.72 11.18 -3.65
CA ARG A 100 11.56 12.39 -3.68
C ARG A 100 12.81 12.29 -2.83
N SER A 101 12.80 11.45 -1.79
CA SER A 101 13.98 11.19 -0.95
C SER A 101 14.94 10.13 -1.48
N ILE A 102 14.65 9.49 -2.63
CA ILE A 102 15.40 8.30 -3.08
C ILE A 102 16.89 8.55 -3.28
N ARG A 103 17.29 9.81 -3.57
CA ARG A 103 18.71 10.20 -3.65
C ARG A 103 19.50 9.87 -2.38
N ARG A 104 18.86 9.91 -1.20
CA ARG A 104 19.50 9.56 0.08
C ARG A 104 19.95 8.10 0.11
N ARG A 105 19.25 7.21 -0.60
CA ARG A 105 19.65 5.81 -0.77
C ARG A 105 20.70 5.65 -1.87
N ILE A 106 20.52 6.36 -2.99
CA ILE A 106 21.44 6.27 -4.14
C ILE A 106 22.85 6.77 -3.76
N ASN A 107 22.92 7.90 -3.06
CA ASN A 107 24.18 8.54 -2.67
C ASN A 107 24.63 8.15 -1.25
N HIS A 108 24.03 7.11 -0.63
CA HIS A 108 24.36 6.78 0.75
C HIS A 108 25.84 6.40 0.88
N PRO A 109 26.59 6.97 1.85
CA PRO A 109 28.03 6.68 2.00
C PRO A 109 28.29 5.20 2.28
N ASP A 110 27.40 4.54 3.02
CA ASP A 110 27.53 3.12 3.38
C ASP A 110 26.98 2.16 2.31
N ARG A 111 26.63 2.64 1.11
CA ARG A 111 26.13 1.75 0.05
C ARG A 111 27.24 0.77 -0.36
N LEU A 112 26.87 -0.48 -0.62
CA LEU A 112 27.80 -1.47 -1.16
C LEU A 112 28.16 -1.10 -2.60
N ASN A 113 29.43 -0.76 -2.84
CA ASN A 113 29.94 -0.39 -4.17
C ASN A 113 30.67 -1.54 -4.87
N ASP A 114 31.09 -2.55 -4.11
CA ASP A 114 31.93 -3.63 -4.58
C ASP A 114 31.42 -4.99 -4.06
N PRO A 115 31.66 -6.09 -4.79
CA PRO A 115 31.45 -7.44 -4.28
C PRO A 115 32.33 -7.71 -3.05
N MET A 116 31.77 -8.44 -2.09
CA MET A 116 32.42 -8.73 -0.81
C MET A 116 32.30 -10.21 -0.46
N LYS A 117 33.35 -10.79 0.12
CA LYS A 117 33.41 -12.19 0.55
C LYS A 117 33.63 -12.27 2.05
N ARG A 118 32.89 -13.15 2.72
CA ARG A 118 33.04 -13.35 4.17
C ARG A 118 34.33 -14.12 4.45
N VAL A 119 35.18 -13.56 5.33
CA VAL A 119 36.46 -14.18 5.76
C VAL A 119 36.45 -14.63 7.22
N GLY A 120 35.45 -14.23 8.01
CA GLY A 120 35.27 -14.65 9.40
C GLY A 120 34.13 -15.65 9.61
N LYS A 121 33.87 -16.00 10.88
CA LYS A 121 32.69 -16.82 11.23
C LYS A 121 31.41 -16.05 10.89
N ARG A 122 30.35 -16.80 10.57
CA ARG A 122 29.03 -16.21 10.31
C ARG A 122 28.58 -15.41 11.54
N GLY A 123 28.18 -14.15 11.33
CA GLY A 123 27.80 -13.23 12.41
C GLY A 123 28.89 -12.23 12.81
N GLU A 124 30.16 -12.45 12.46
CA GLU A 124 31.25 -11.54 12.86
C GLU A 124 31.34 -10.25 12.02
N GLY A 125 30.60 -10.15 10.91
CA GLY A 125 30.66 -8.97 10.04
C GLY A 125 32.00 -8.77 9.30
N LYS A 126 32.88 -9.78 9.26
CA LYS A 126 34.19 -9.70 8.60
C LYS A 126 34.11 -10.08 7.13
N PHE A 127 34.35 -9.10 6.27
CA PHE A 127 34.35 -9.26 4.82
C PHE A 127 35.60 -8.63 4.19
N GLU A 128 36.06 -9.21 3.09
CA GLU A 128 37.06 -8.63 2.20
C GLU A 128 36.42 -8.28 0.85
N ARG A 129 36.98 -7.29 0.17
CA ARG A 129 36.57 -6.91 -1.18
C ARG A 129 37.15 -7.91 -2.18
N ILE A 130 36.32 -8.33 -3.13
CA ILE A 130 36.72 -9.23 -4.24
C ILE A 130 36.28 -8.65 -5.58
N SER A 131 36.81 -9.21 -6.68
CA SER A 131 36.37 -8.83 -8.03
C SER A 131 34.98 -9.39 -8.35
N TRP A 132 34.34 -8.84 -9.39
CA TRP A 132 33.09 -9.40 -9.92
C TRP A 132 33.27 -10.82 -10.47
N ASP A 133 34.38 -11.08 -11.17
CA ASP A 133 34.69 -12.42 -11.70
C ASP A 133 34.83 -13.44 -10.57
N GLU A 134 35.59 -13.12 -9.51
CA GLU A 134 35.71 -14.02 -8.35
C GLU A 134 34.36 -14.25 -7.68
N ALA A 135 33.54 -13.21 -7.53
CA ALA A 135 32.22 -13.34 -6.90
C ALA A 135 31.31 -14.27 -7.69
N LEU A 136 31.26 -14.09 -9.01
CA LEU A 136 30.45 -14.90 -9.92
C LEU A 136 30.95 -16.34 -9.97
N ASP A 137 32.26 -16.56 -10.10
CA ASP A 137 32.87 -17.90 -10.12
C ASP A 137 32.67 -18.64 -8.81
N THR A 138 32.80 -17.95 -7.67
CA THR A 138 32.57 -18.51 -6.33
C THR A 138 31.12 -18.96 -6.16
N ILE A 139 30.15 -18.11 -6.56
CA ILE A 139 28.72 -18.43 -6.48
C ILE A 139 28.39 -19.58 -7.44
N ALA A 140 28.86 -19.53 -8.69
CA ALA A 140 28.58 -20.55 -9.68
C ALA A 140 29.16 -21.91 -9.28
N SER A 141 30.39 -21.94 -8.77
CA SER A 141 31.03 -23.17 -8.30
C SER A 141 30.31 -23.75 -7.08
N SER A 142 29.91 -22.91 -6.13
CA SER A 142 29.13 -23.33 -4.95
C SER A 142 27.75 -23.87 -5.34
N LEU A 143 27.09 -23.21 -6.30
CA LEU A 143 25.81 -23.65 -6.84
C LEU A 143 25.92 -25.02 -7.51
N LYS A 144 26.89 -25.19 -8.43
CA LYS A 144 27.14 -26.46 -9.12
C LYS A 144 27.40 -27.59 -8.14
N LYS A 145 28.30 -27.38 -7.17
CA LYS A 145 28.62 -28.37 -6.13
C LYS A 145 27.38 -28.74 -5.30
N THR A 146 26.58 -27.75 -4.91
CA THR A 146 25.36 -27.98 -4.11
C THR A 146 24.36 -28.83 -4.89
N VAL A 147 24.14 -28.52 -6.17
CA VAL A 147 23.22 -29.27 -7.03
C VAL A 147 23.74 -30.68 -7.32
N GLU A 148 25.03 -30.84 -7.58
CA GLU A 148 25.65 -32.15 -7.79
C GLU A 148 25.50 -33.06 -6.55
N GLN A 149 25.69 -32.49 -5.35
CA GLN A 149 25.68 -33.26 -4.11
C GLN A 149 24.27 -33.50 -3.54
N TYR A 150 23.35 -32.54 -3.69
CA TYR A 150 22.06 -32.53 -2.98
C TYR A 150 20.84 -32.30 -3.88
N GLY A 151 21.04 -32.10 -5.19
CA GLY A 151 19.97 -31.79 -6.14
C GLY A 151 19.52 -30.32 -6.12
N ASN A 152 18.70 -29.95 -7.10
CA ASN A 152 18.17 -28.59 -7.27
C ASN A 152 17.33 -28.09 -6.08
N GLU A 153 16.68 -28.99 -5.35
CA GLU A 153 15.85 -28.67 -4.18
C GLU A 153 16.66 -28.20 -2.96
N ALA A 154 17.99 -28.34 -2.98
CA ALA A 154 18.85 -27.76 -1.96
C ALA A 154 19.10 -26.25 -2.14
N VAL A 155 18.65 -25.67 -3.27
CA VAL A 155 18.87 -24.26 -3.61
C VAL A 155 17.60 -23.46 -3.37
N TYR A 156 17.63 -22.53 -2.42
CA TYR A 156 16.51 -21.64 -2.13
C TYR A 156 16.72 -20.24 -2.72
N ILE A 157 15.72 -19.74 -3.45
CA ILE A 157 15.65 -18.34 -3.86
C ILE A 157 14.74 -17.58 -2.90
N GLN A 158 15.32 -16.68 -2.11
CA GLN A 158 14.60 -15.86 -1.12
C GLN A 158 13.42 -15.11 -1.73
N TYR A 159 12.26 -15.13 -1.04
CA TYR A 159 11.14 -14.27 -1.37
C TYR A 159 11.52 -12.79 -1.28
N SER A 160 11.54 -12.09 -2.41
CA SER A 160 11.46 -10.63 -2.47
C SER A 160 12.49 -9.89 -1.56
N SER A 161 13.76 -9.92 -1.93
CA SER A 161 14.83 -9.21 -1.19
C SER A 161 14.94 -7.69 -1.49
N GLY A 162 14.01 -7.11 -2.24
CA GLY A 162 14.09 -5.71 -2.63
C GLY A 162 12.91 -5.24 -3.50
N ILE A 163 13.22 -4.85 -4.74
CA ILE A 163 12.25 -4.25 -5.66
C ILE A 163 11.37 -5.35 -6.24
N VAL A 164 10.10 -5.50 -5.83
CA VAL A 164 9.23 -6.58 -6.37
C VAL A 164 8.76 -6.31 -7.80
N GLY A 165 8.34 -5.07 -8.07
CA GLY A 165 7.64 -4.68 -9.29
C GLY A 165 8.52 -4.08 -10.38
N GLY A 166 9.85 -4.22 -10.30
CA GLY A 166 10.73 -3.76 -11.38
C GLY A 166 10.58 -4.64 -12.62
N ASN A 167 10.81 -4.12 -13.83
CA ASN A 167 10.77 -4.96 -15.03
C ASN A 167 12.01 -5.88 -15.10
N MET A 168 13.20 -5.31 -14.90
CA MET A 168 14.47 -6.03 -14.89
C MET A 168 14.98 -6.30 -13.47
N THR A 169 14.86 -5.32 -12.58
CA THR A 169 15.39 -5.37 -11.20
C THR A 169 14.47 -6.10 -10.23
N ARG A 170 13.44 -6.81 -10.73
CA ARG A 170 12.50 -7.51 -9.85
C ARG A 170 13.19 -8.59 -9.05
N SER A 171 13.08 -8.50 -7.73
CA SER A 171 13.54 -9.50 -6.77
C SER A 171 12.47 -10.56 -6.45
N SER A 172 11.37 -10.61 -7.20
CA SER A 172 10.33 -11.64 -6.98
C SER A 172 10.82 -13.01 -7.47
N PRO A 173 10.69 -14.08 -6.67
CA PRO A 173 11.05 -15.43 -7.09
C PRO A 173 10.08 -15.99 -8.13
N SER A 174 8.96 -15.34 -8.45
CA SER A 174 8.06 -15.78 -9.53
C SER A 174 8.43 -15.23 -10.90
N ALA A 175 9.24 -14.16 -10.98
CA ALA A 175 9.48 -13.46 -12.24
C ALA A 175 10.85 -12.79 -12.38
N SER A 176 11.78 -12.99 -11.44
CA SER A 176 13.14 -12.45 -11.54
C SER A 176 13.97 -13.18 -12.61
N ALA A 177 15.01 -12.50 -13.11
CA ALA A 177 16.02 -13.12 -13.97
C ALA A 177 16.70 -14.32 -13.28
N VAL A 178 16.86 -14.26 -11.95
CA VAL A 178 17.43 -15.36 -11.15
C VAL A 178 16.50 -16.57 -11.15
N LYS A 179 15.18 -16.40 -10.99
CA LYS A 179 14.24 -17.53 -11.10
C LYS A 179 14.28 -18.15 -12.50
N ARG A 180 14.29 -17.30 -13.54
CA ARG A 180 14.38 -17.78 -14.94
C ARG A 180 15.64 -18.63 -15.15
N LEU A 181 16.80 -18.15 -14.68
CA LEU A 181 18.05 -18.91 -14.71
C LEU A 181 17.90 -20.25 -14.00
N MET A 182 17.37 -20.28 -12.77
CA MET A 182 17.21 -21.51 -12.02
C MET A 182 16.24 -22.49 -12.68
N ASN A 183 15.16 -22.03 -13.32
CA ASN A 183 14.28 -22.89 -14.10
C ASN A 183 15.01 -23.54 -15.29
N CYS A 184 15.87 -22.79 -15.98
CA CYS A 184 16.73 -23.36 -17.04
C CYS A 184 17.78 -24.33 -16.49
N TYR A 185 18.19 -24.18 -15.24
CA TYR A 185 19.19 -25.01 -14.57
C TYR A 185 18.63 -26.25 -13.87
N GLY A 186 17.34 -26.56 -14.03
CA GLY A 186 16.69 -27.75 -13.44
C GLY A 186 15.81 -27.48 -12.21
N GLY A 187 15.61 -26.21 -11.85
CA GLY A 187 14.71 -25.80 -10.77
C GLY A 187 15.43 -25.37 -9.49
N SER A 188 14.63 -25.11 -8.45
CA SER A 188 15.06 -24.66 -7.11
C SER A 188 13.97 -24.98 -6.10
N LEU A 189 14.31 -25.03 -4.81
CA LEU A 189 13.32 -25.08 -3.73
C LEU A 189 12.33 -23.93 -3.88
N ASN A 190 11.05 -24.28 -3.96
CA ASN A 190 10.00 -23.30 -4.06
C ASN A 190 9.61 -22.77 -2.68
N GLN A 191 8.83 -21.69 -2.67
CA GLN A 191 8.25 -21.11 -1.48
C GLN A 191 6.73 -21.24 -1.52
N TYR A 192 6.12 -21.20 -0.34
CA TYR A 192 4.68 -21.05 -0.20
C TYR A 192 4.37 -19.75 0.55
N GLY A 193 3.23 -19.13 0.21
CA GLY A 193 2.76 -17.91 0.86
C GLY A 193 3.47 -16.62 0.45
N SER A 194 3.10 -15.55 1.14
CA SER A 194 3.53 -14.16 0.93
C SER A 194 3.35 -13.38 2.23
N TYR A 195 4.35 -12.62 2.68
CA TYR A 195 4.19 -11.73 3.85
C TYR A 195 3.21 -10.57 3.59
N SER A 196 2.85 -10.33 2.33
CA SER A 196 2.05 -9.17 1.91
C SER A 196 0.61 -9.54 1.58
N THR A 197 0.40 -10.67 0.91
CA THR A 197 -0.88 -11.00 0.24
C THR A 197 -1.37 -12.41 0.49
N ALA A 198 -0.76 -13.20 1.40
CA ALA A 198 -1.08 -14.62 1.55
C ALA A 198 -2.58 -14.90 1.73
N GLN A 199 -3.27 -14.15 2.58
CA GLN A 199 -4.70 -14.37 2.85
C GLN A 199 -5.57 -14.03 1.65
N ILE A 200 -5.27 -12.93 0.94
CA ILE A 200 -5.97 -12.54 -0.29
C ILE A 200 -5.77 -13.59 -1.37
N SER A 201 -4.53 -14.01 -1.60
CA SER A 201 -4.18 -15.02 -2.60
C SER A 201 -4.79 -16.40 -2.28
N CYS A 202 -5.05 -16.69 -1.01
CA CYS A 202 -5.77 -17.89 -0.59
C CYS A 202 -7.27 -17.76 -0.88
N ALA A 203 -7.92 -16.68 -0.43
CA ALA A 203 -9.39 -16.56 -0.46
C ALA A 203 -9.98 -16.25 -1.84
N MET A 204 -9.28 -15.44 -2.66
CA MET A 204 -9.81 -14.94 -3.93
C MET A 204 -10.18 -16.04 -4.92
N PRO A 205 -9.34 -17.08 -5.18
CA PRO A 205 -9.72 -18.18 -6.06
C PRO A 205 -10.98 -18.94 -5.62
N TYR A 206 -11.24 -19.07 -4.31
CA TYR A 206 -12.45 -19.70 -3.80
C TYR A 206 -13.70 -18.82 -3.94
N THR A 207 -13.53 -17.49 -3.99
CA THR A 207 -14.66 -16.54 -4.02
C THR A 207 -14.99 -16.08 -5.44
N TYR A 208 -13.97 -15.88 -6.28
CA TYR A 208 -14.07 -15.28 -7.61
C TYR A 208 -13.42 -16.13 -8.72
N GLY A 209 -12.82 -17.27 -8.41
CA GLY A 209 -12.12 -18.14 -9.37
C GLY A 209 -10.70 -17.67 -9.75
N SER A 210 -10.37 -16.40 -9.50
CA SER A 210 -9.05 -15.81 -9.70
C SER A 210 -8.86 -14.60 -8.77
N ASN A 211 -7.74 -13.87 -8.91
CA ASN A 211 -7.50 -12.60 -8.23
C ASN A 211 -7.81 -11.40 -9.15
N ASP A 212 -8.83 -11.53 -9.99
CA ASP A 212 -9.27 -10.48 -10.91
C ASP A 212 -10.36 -9.62 -10.27
N GLY A 213 -10.41 -8.35 -10.69
CA GLY A 213 -11.39 -7.38 -10.23
C GLY A 213 -11.35 -6.12 -11.09
N ASN A 214 -12.19 -5.14 -10.78
CA ASN A 214 -12.18 -3.86 -11.49
C ASN A 214 -10.84 -3.15 -11.28
N SER A 215 -10.42 -2.39 -12.29
CA SER A 215 -9.29 -1.47 -12.15
C SER A 215 -9.57 -0.50 -11.00
N THR A 216 -8.54 -0.16 -10.22
CA THR A 216 -8.68 0.85 -9.15
C THR A 216 -9.14 2.20 -9.68
N THR A 217 -8.91 2.50 -10.97
CA THR A 217 -9.41 3.73 -11.62
C THR A 217 -10.93 3.86 -11.57
N ASP A 218 -11.67 2.76 -11.43
CA ASP A 218 -13.13 2.75 -11.36
C ASP A 218 -13.69 3.42 -10.10
N ILE A 219 -12.84 3.66 -9.08
CA ILE A 219 -13.20 4.44 -7.88
C ILE A 219 -13.84 5.77 -8.25
N GLU A 220 -13.35 6.44 -9.30
CA GLU A 220 -13.86 7.76 -9.73
C GLU A 220 -15.37 7.77 -10.01
N ASN A 221 -15.96 6.62 -10.38
CA ASN A 221 -17.36 6.49 -10.77
C ASN A 221 -18.29 6.24 -9.57
N SER A 222 -17.72 6.12 -8.37
CA SER A 222 -18.44 5.70 -7.17
C SER A 222 -19.17 6.85 -6.51
N LYS A 223 -20.32 6.58 -5.89
CA LYS A 223 -21.04 7.54 -5.01
C LYS A 223 -20.84 7.25 -3.53
N LEU A 224 -20.37 6.04 -3.21
CA LEU A 224 -19.98 5.61 -1.88
C LEU A 224 -18.65 4.87 -2.00
N VAL A 225 -17.71 5.18 -1.11
CA VAL A 225 -16.45 4.46 -0.95
C VAL A 225 -16.34 4.00 0.50
N VAL A 226 -16.20 2.70 0.73
CA VAL A 226 -16.03 2.09 2.06
C VAL A 226 -14.66 1.41 2.11
N MET A 227 -13.80 1.86 3.02
CA MET A 227 -12.42 1.40 3.15
C MET A 227 -12.24 0.57 4.43
N PHE A 228 -11.92 -0.71 4.32
CA PHE A 228 -11.58 -1.61 5.44
C PHE A 228 -10.07 -1.67 5.62
N GLY A 229 -9.53 -0.91 6.59
CA GLY A 229 -8.10 -0.80 6.87
C GLY A 229 -7.26 -0.23 5.71
N ASN A 230 -7.91 0.26 4.64
CA ASN A 230 -7.26 0.79 3.45
C ASN A 230 -6.74 2.21 3.72
N ASN A 231 -5.42 2.39 3.79
CA ASN A 231 -4.77 3.66 4.17
C ASN A 231 -3.81 4.22 3.09
N PRO A 232 -4.27 4.44 1.84
CA PRO A 232 -3.43 4.82 0.71
C PRO A 232 -2.68 6.14 0.89
N ALA A 233 -3.20 7.08 1.69
CA ALA A 233 -2.53 8.35 1.99
C ALA A 233 -1.28 8.17 2.88
N GLU A 234 -1.00 6.96 3.38
CA GLU A 234 0.24 6.63 4.08
C GLU A 234 1.03 5.56 3.31
N THR A 235 0.35 4.51 2.87
CA THR A 235 1.01 3.35 2.27
C THR A 235 1.32 3.57 0.79
N ARG A 236 0.50 4.33 0.05
CA ARG A 236 0.54 4.50 -1.42
C ARG A 236 0.27 5.93 -1.91
N MET A 237 0.89 6.92 -1.25
CA MET A 237 0.83 8.38 -1.47
C MET A 237 1.15 8.94 -2.87
N SER A 238 1.26 8.11 -3.91
CA SER A 238 1.53 8.59 -5.27
C SER A 238 0.37 9.42 -5.79
N GLY A 239 0.68 10.48 -6.55
CA GLY A 239 -0.29 11.28 -7.28
C GLY A 239 -1.03 10.53 -8.41
N GLY A 240 -0.57 9.32 -8.77
CA GLY A 240 -1.32 8.38 -9.63
C GLY A 240 -1.87 7.17 -8.86
N GLY A 241 -1.95 7.26 -7.54
CA GLY A 241 -2.43 6.17 -6.66
C GLY A 241 -3.89 6.33 -6.24
N ILE A 242 -4.33 5.45 -5.34
CA ILE A 242 -5.70 5.41 -4.82
C ILE A 242 -6.11 6.75 -4.20
N THR A 243 -5.19 7.45 -3.50
CA THR A 243 -5.50 8.77 -2.91
C THR A 243 -5.99 9.78 -3.95
N TYR A 244 -5.37 9.85 -5.13
CA TYR A 244 -5.83 10.72 -6.21
C TYR A 244 -7.22 10.31 -6.72
N LEU A 245 -7.45 9.00 -6.87
CA LEU A 245 -8.72 8.46 -7.35
C LEU A 245 -9.87 8.72 -6.38
N LEU A 246 -9.60 8.71 -5.07
CA LEU A 246 -10.58 9.11 -4.05
C LEU A 246 -11.00 10.58 -4.24
N GLU A 247 -10.04 11.49 -4.43
CA GLU A 247 -10.37 12.90 -4.69
C GLU A 247 -11.19 13.05 -5.98
N LYS A 248 -10.89 12.28 -7.03
CA LYS A 248 -11.68 12.29 -8.27
C LYS A 248 -13.09 11.76 -8.11
N ALA A 249 -13.29 10.72 -7.30
CA ALA A 249 -14.65 10.30 -6.94
C ALA A 249 -15.41 11.43 -6.25
N ARG A 250 -14.77 12.14 -5.30
CA ARG A 250 -15.40 13.28 -4.61
C ARG A 250 -15.71 14.43 -5.57
N GLU A 251 -14.78 14.82 -6.44
CA GLU A 251 -14.99 15.88 -7.43
C GLU A 251 -16.14 15.55 -8.40
N LYS A 252 -16.23 14.30 -8.88
CA LYS A 252 -17.17 13.90 -9.93
C LYS A 252 -18.58 13.61 -9.43
N SER A 253 -18.71 13.00 -8.26
CA SER A 253 -20.00 12.48 -7.77
C SER A 253 -20.34 12.93 -6.34
N ASN A 254 -19.47 13.71 -5.70
CA ASN A 254 -19.51 13.98 -4.26
C ASN A 254 -19.59 12.67 -3.45
N ALA A 255 -18.77 11.69 -3.83
CA ALA A 255 -18.74 10.37 -3.22
C ALA A 255 -18.58 10.47 -1.69
N LYS A 256 -19.49 9.81 -0.95
CA LYS A 256 -19.34 9.65 0.49
C LYS A 256 -18.20 8.66 0.78
N MET A 257 -17.29 9.01 1.67
CA MET A 257 -16.17 8.17 2.09
C MET A 257 -16.33 7.72 3.54
N ILE A 258 -16.33 6.40 3.76
CA ILE A 258 -16.38 5.79 5.09
C ILE A 258 -15.08 5.01 5.30
N VAL A 259 -14.33 5.36 6.33
CA VAL A 259 -13.08 4.69 6.71
C VAL A 259 -13.34 3.81 7.93
N ILE A 260 -13.10 2.51 7.81
CA ILE A 260 -13.21 1.52 8.88
C ILE A 260 -11.79 1.10 9.24
N ASP A 261 -11.25 1.63 10.32
CA ASP A 261 -9.85 1.40 10.72
C ASP A 261 -9.72 1.61 12.25
N PRO A 262 -9.02 0.73 13.00
CA PRO A 262 -8.77 0.96 14.42
C PRO A 262 -8.01 2.26 14.72
N ARG A 263 -7.29 2.81 13.73
CA ARG A 263 -6.54 4.06 13.83
C ARG A 263 -7.17 5.11 12.92
N TYR A 264 -7.21 6.35 13.42
CA TYR A 264 -7.49 7.50 12.58
C TYR A 264 -6.25 7.82 11.71
N THR A 265 -6.28 7.37 10.46
CA THR A 265 -5.14 7.42 9.51
C THR A 265 -5.10 8.73 8.73
N ASP A 266 -3.99 9.01 8.02
CA ASP A 266 -3.92 10.16 7.10
C ASP A 266 -4.89 10.02 5.91
N THR A 267 -5.39 8.80 5.64
CA THR A 267 -6.47 8.58 4.66
C THR A 267 -7.81 9.05 5.19
N ALA A 268 -8.05 8.90 6.50
CA ALA A 268 -9.16 9.57 7.16
C ALA A 268 -8.82 11.07 7.20
N ALA A 269 -8.29 11.59 8.30
CA ALA A 269 -7.73 12.95 8.43
C ALA A 269 -8.36 14.05 7.53
N GLY A 270 -9.70 14.13 7.47
CA GLY A 270 -10.44 15.17 6.74
C GLY A 270 -10.80 14.83 5.29
N ARG A 271 -10.55 13.60 4.83
CA ARG A 271 -11.09 13.06 3.57
C ARG A 271 -12.29 12.17 3.77
N GLU A 272 -12.49 11.64 4.97
CA GLU A 272 -13.63 10.82 5.30
C GLU A 272 -14.85 11.68 5.64
N ASP A 273 -16.03 11.21 5.26
CA ASP A 273 -17.29 11.71 5.81
C ASP A 273 -17.61 11.00 7.13
N GLU A 274 -17.04 9.81 7.35
CA GLU A 274 -17.20 9.04 8.57
C GLU A 274 -16.00 8.12 8.83
N TRP A 275 -15.55 8.08 10.08
CA TRP A 275 -14.57 7.10 10.57
C TRP A 275 -15.22 6.16 11.58
N LEU A 276 -15.05 4.86 11.38
CA LEU A 276 -15.54 3.79 12.25
C LEU A 276 -14.34 3.09 12.93
N PRO A 277 -14.08 3.37 14.22
CA PRO A 277 -12.95 2.80 14.96
C PRO A 277 -13.23 1.35 15.36
N ILE A 278 -13.08 0.43 14.41
CA ILE A 278 -13.33 -0.99 14.63
C ILE A 278 -12.28 -1.60 15.58
N ARG A 279 -12.67 -2.57 16.42
CA ARG A 279 -11.73 -3.38 17.20
C ARG A 279 -10.82 -4.18 16.25
N PRO A 280 -9.49 -4.17 16.41
CA PRO A 280 -8.58 -4.91 15.53
C PRO A 280 -8.94 -6.39 15.40
N GLY A 281 -8.97 -6.90 14.17
CA GLY A 281 -9.23 -8.31 13.88
C GLY A 281 -10.71 -8.72 13.91
N THR A 282 -11.64 -7.76 13.91
CA THR A 282 -13.09 -8.03 14.00
C THR A 282 -13.88 -7.65 12.74
N ASP A 283 -13.20 -7.29 11.65
CA ASP A 283 -13.78 -6.88 10.37
C ASP A 283 -14.77 -7.91 9.81
N ALA A 284 -14.46 -9.21 9.92
CA ALA A 284 -15.35 -10.28 9.47
C ALA A 284 -16.70 -10.30 10.23
N ALA A 285 -16.70 -9.96 11.52
CA ALA A 285 -17.95 -9.85 12.29
C ALA A 285 -18.77 -8.64 11.85
N LEU A 286 -18.12 -7.51 11.52
CA LEU A 286 -18.81 -6.35 10.94
C LEU A 286 -19.43 -6.70 9.58
N VAL A 287 -18.67 -7.35 8.69
CA VAL A 287 -19.15 -7.79 7.37
C VAL A 287 -20.35 -8.74 7.50
N ALA A 288 -20.31 -9.71 8.43
CA ALA A 288 -21.43 -10.60 8.68
C ALA A 288 -22.67 -9.86 9.23
N GLY A 289 -22.47 -8.88 10.11
CA GLY A 289 -23.52 -7.99 10.60
C GLY A 289 -24.18 -7.14 9.50
N ILE A 290 -23.36 -6.62 8.59
CA ILE A 290 -23.84 -5.89 7.40
C ILE A 290 -24.65 -6.82 6.50
N ALA A 291 -24.12 -8.02 6.20
CA ALA A 291 -24.80 -9.01 5.36
C ALA A 291 -26.17 -9.40 5.93
N TRP A 292 -26.28 -9.56 7.26
CA TRP A 292 -27.55 -9.86 7.93
C TRP A 292 -28.61 -8.79 7.66
N VAL A 293 -28.25 -7.50 7.72
CA VAL A 293 -29.17 -6.40 7.42
C VAL A 293 -29.54 -6.39 5.95
N LEU A 294 -28.56 -6.54 5.05
CA LEU A 294 -28.81 -6.58 3.61
C LEU A 294 -29.78 -7.70 3.22
N ILE A 295 -29.64 -8.88 3.83
CA ILE A 295 -30.52 -10.03 3.58
C ILE A 295 -31.92 -9.78 4.15
N ASN A 296 -32.04 -9.36 5.41
CA ASN A 296 -33.34 -9.20 6.06
C ASN A 296 -34.14 -8.01 5.53
N GLU A 297 -33.47 -6.97 5.02
CA GLU A 297 -34.11 -5.81 4.39
C GLU A 297 -34.25 -5.96 2.86
N ASN A 298 -33.91 -7.12 2.30
CA ASN A 298 -34.00 -7.41 0.86
C ASN A 298 -33.23 -6.39 -0.02
N LEU A 299 -32.02 -6.00 0.41
CA LEU A 299 -31.13 -5.05 -0.26
C LEU A 299 -30.02 -5.75 -1.07
N VAL A 300 -30.05 -7.07 -1.16
CA VAL A 300 -29.12 -7.85 -1.99
C VAL A 300 -29.54 -7.82 -3.46
N ASP A 301 -28.57 -7.93 -4.37
CA ASP A 301 -28.85 -8.11 -5.80
C ASP A 301 -29.16 -9.58 -6.09
N GLN A 302 -30.41 -9.98 -5.83
CA GLN A 302 -30.84 -11.37 -6.01
C GLN A 302 -30.66 -11.88 -7.46
N PRO A 303 -30.97 -11.11 -8.52
CA PRO A 303 -30.68 -11.54 -9.90
C PRO A 303 -29.20 -11.83 -10.15
N PHE A 304 -28.28 -11.04 -9.60
CA PHE A 304 -26.86 -11.32 -9.68
C PHE A 304 -26.50 -12.62 -8.95
N LEU A 305 -26.97 -12.78 -7.72
CA LEU A 305 -26.69 -13.95 -6.88
C LEU A 305 -27.22 -15.24 -7.52
N ASP A 306 -28.44 -15.23 -8.05
CA ASP A 306 -29.07 -16.37 -8.72
C ASP A 306 -28.30 -16.82 -9.98
N LYS A 307 -27.66 -15.88 -10.67
CA LYS A 307 -27.04 -16.12 -11.98
C LYS A 307 -25.55 -16.42 -11.88
N TYR A 308 -24.85 -15.80 -10.94
CA TYR A 308 -23.39 -15.76 -10.89
C TYR A 308 -22.78 -16.35 -9.62
N CYS A 309 -23.60 -16.76 -8.64
CA CYS A 309 -23.10 -17.33 -7.39
C CYS A 309 -23.55 -18.80 -7.22
N VAL A 310 -22.71 -19.56 -6.52
CA VAL A 310 -22.99 -20.93 -6.09
C VAL A 310 -22.95 -20.94 -4.56
N GLY A 311 -23.95 -21.55 -3.92
CA GLY A 311 -24.04 -21.70 -2.47
C GLY A 311 -24.40 -20.42 -1.70
N TYR A 312 -25.07 -19.44 -2.33
CA TYR A 312 -25.60 -18.28 -1.60
C TYR A 312 -26.82 -18.68 -0.76
N ASP A 313 -27.77 -19.39 -1.37
CA ASP A 313 -29.01 -19.89 -0.79
C ASP A 313 -29.29 -21.32 -1.27
N GLU A 314 -30.38 -21.95 -0.79
CA GLU A 314 -30.78 -23.31 -1.21
C GLU A 314 -30.94 -23.47 -2.73
N LYS A 315 -31.33 -22.42 -3.45
CA LYS A 315 -31.52 -22.46 -4.91
C LYS A 315 -30.19 -22.60 -5.64
N THR A 316 -29.15 -21.95 -5.12
CA THR A 316 -27.80 -21.91 -5.72
C THR A 316 -26.85 -22.94 -5.10
N LEU A 317 -27.30 -23.69 -4.10
CA LEU A 317 -26.51 -24.69 -3.40
C LEU A 317 -26.35 -25.99 -4.24
N PRO A 318 -25.14 -26.57 -4.35
CA PRO A 318 -24.95 -27.85 -5.02
C PRO A 318 -25.78 -28.98 -4.40
N ALA A 319 -26.28 -29.91 -5.22
CA ALA A 319 -27.21 -30.94 -4.78
C ALA A 319 -26.62 -31.94 -3.77
N ASP A 320 -25.30 -32.07 -3.73
CA ASP A 320 -24.55 -32.92 -2.79
C ASP A 320 -24.16 -32.19 -1.49
N ALA A 321 -24.40 -30.87 -1.41
CA ALA A 321 -24.12 -30.12 -0.21
C ALA A 321 -25.20 -30.32 0.87
N PRO A 322 -24.85 -30.25 2.17
CA PRO A 322 -25.82 -30.35 3.25
C PRO A 322 -26.88 -29.26 3.18
N LYS A 323 -28.13 -29.60 3.53
CA LYS A 323 -29.20 -28.61 3.73
C LYS A 323 -28.74 -27.53 4.70
N ASN A 324 -29.04 -26.27 4.40
CA ASN A 324 -28.57 -25.07 5.11
C ASN A 324 -27.03 -24.87 5.08
N GLY A 325 -26.31 -25.55 4.18
CA GLY A 325 -24.86 -25.39 3.97
C GLY A 325 -24.47 -24.12 3.21
N HIS A 326 -25.44 -23.28 2.84
CA HIS A 326 -25.24 -22.07 2.05
C HIS A 326 -24.94 -20.83 2.92
N TYR A 327 -24.34 -19.80 2.33
CA TYR A 327 -23.92 -18.58 3.04
C TYR A 327 -25.08 -17.86 3.76
N LYS A 328 -26.25 -17.75 3.14
CA LYS A 328 -27.42 -17.12 3.75
C LYS A 328 -27.86 -17.79 5.05
N ALA A 329 -27.81 -19.13 5.15
CA ALA A 329 -28.16 -19.86 6.37
C ALA A 329 -27.13 -19.61 7.47
N TYR A 330 -25.83 -19.55 7.14
CA TYR A 330 -24.80 -19.14 8.09
C TYR A 330 -25.07 -17.74 8.66
N ILE A 331 -25.42 -16.77 7.81
CA ILE A 331 -25.70 -15.40 8.25
C ILE A 331 -26.97 -15.34 9.12
N LEU A 332 -28.03 -16.05 8.74
CA LEU A 332 -29.31 -16.04 9.46
C LEU A 332 -29.32 -16.92 10.73
N GLY A 333 -28.26 -17.69 10.99
CA GLY A 333 -28.16 -18.58 12.16
C GLY A 333 -28.87 -19.92 11.97
N GLU A 334 -29.13 -20.31 10.72
CA GLU A 334 -29.77 -21.57 10.34
C GLU A 334 -28.74 -22.67 10.03
N GLY A 335 -27.47 -22.29 9.83
CA GLY A 335 -26.33 -23.18 9.64
C GLY A 335 -25.84 -23.87 10.93
N ASP A 336 -24.63 -24.43 10.90
CA ASP A 336 -24.12 -25.31 11.97
C ASP A 336 -23.88 -24.59 13.31
N ASP A 337 -23.47 -23.33 13.28
CA ASP A 337 -23.15 -22.57 14.50
C ASP A 337 -24.37 -21.99 15.23
N LYS A 338 -25.57 -22.15 14.65
CA LYS A 338 -26.87 -21.71 15.19
C LYS A 338 -26.90 -20.27 15.70
N THR A 339 -26.06 -19.40 15.15
CA THR A 339 -25.88 -18.03 15.64
C THR A 339 -26.22 -17.04 14.54
N ALA A 340 -27.33 -16.33 14.67
CA ALA A 340 -27.69 -15.25 13.74
C ALA A 340 -26.66 -14.10 13.86
N LYS A 341 -26.13 -13.65 12.72
CA LYS A 341 -25.11 -12.60 12.65
C LYS A 341 -25.74 -11.21 12.73
N THR A 342 -26.59 -10.98 13.73
CA THR A 342 -27.35 -9.74 13.86
C THR A 342 -26.45 -8.53 14.11
N PRO A 343 -26.94 -7.29 13.87
CA PRO A 343 -26.22 -6.08 14.25
C PRO A 343 -25.84 -6.02 15.74
N GLN A 344 -26.68 -6.58 16.64
CA GLN A 344 -26.39 -6.68 18.06
C GLN A 344 -25.19 -7.60 18.33
N TRP A 345 -25.16 -8.77 17.68
CA TRP A 345 -24.04 -9.71 17.75
C TRP A 345 -22.75 -9.06 17.24
N ALA A 346 -22.79 -8.44 16.06
CA ALA A 346 -21.63 -7.79 15.47
C ALA A 346 -21.14 -6.60 16.33
N SER A 347 -22.05 -5.83 16.91
CA SER A 347 -21.71 -4.69 17.78
C SER A 347 -20.91 -5.10 19.02
N GLN A 348 -21.29 -6.20 19.68
CA GLN A 348 -20.57 -6.72 20.85
C GLN A 348 -19.12 -7.12 20.52
N ILE A 349 -18.89 -7.68 19.33
CA ILE A 349 -17.57 -8.14 18.90
C ILE A 349 -16.71 -6.97 18.43
N THR A 350 -17.30 -6.09 17.61
CA THR A 350 -16.57 -5.04 16.86
C THR A 350 -16.40 -3.76 17.65
N GLY A 351 -17.27 -3.49 18.61
CA GLY A 351 -17.40 -2.20 19.29
C GLY A 351 -18.12 -1.12 18.48
N ILE A 352 -18.55 -1.40 17.23
CA ILE A 352 -19.32 -0.46 16.42
C ILE A 352 -20.78 -0.46 16.91
N PRO A 353 -21.42 0.70 17.17
CA PRO A 353 -22.80 0.74 17.63
C PRO A 353 -23.79 0.09 16.64
N VAL A 354 -24.83 -0.56 17.18
CA VAL A 354 -25.85 -1.31 16.41
C VAL A 354 -26.48 -0.47 15.30
N ASP A 355 -26.89 0.76 15.62
CA ASP A 355 -27.48 1.71 14.68
C ASP A 355 -26.51 2.11 13.57
N ARG A 356 -25.21 2.19 13.88
CA ARG A 356 -24.17 2.45 12.89
C ARG A 356 -24.00 1.30 11.92
N ILE A 357 -24.00 0.06 12.40
CA ILE A 357 -23.93 -1.14 11.53
C ILE A 357 -25.13 -1.18 10.58
N ILE A 358 -26.34 -0.92 11.09
CA ILE A 358 -27.57 -0.88 10.27
C ILE A 358 -27.48 0.22 9.21
N LYS A 359 -27.07 1.44 9.58
CA LYS A 359 -26.93 2.54 8.61
C LYS A 359 -25.88 2.22 7.55
N LEU A 360 -24.71 1.71 7.94
CA LEU A 360 -23.65 1.33 7.01
C LEU A 360 -24.15 0.29 6.00
N ALA A 361 -24.87 -0.73 6.46
CA ALA A 361 -25.47 -1.74 5.59
C ALA A 361 -26.47 -1.12 4.61
N ARG A 362 -27.37 -0.25 5.08
CA ARG A 362 -28.32 0.45 4.20
C ARG A 362 -27.62 1.35 3.19
N GLU A 363 -26.57 2.06 3.58
CA GLU A 363 -25.77 2.91 2.68
C GLU A 363 -25.13 2.06 1.57
N ILE A 364 -24.52 0.91 1.91
CA ILE A 364 -23.95 -0.06 0.95
C ILE A 364 -25.03 -0.66 0.03
N GLY A 365 -26.18 -1.03 0.60
CA GLY A 365 -27.28 -1.68 -0.13
C GLY A 365 -27.95 -0.76 -1.15
N THR A 366 -28.10 0.53 -0.81
CA THR A 366 -28.91 1.49 -1.58
C THR A 366 -28.10 2.46 -2.44
N THR A 367 -26.83 2.73 -2.11
CA THR A 367 -26.01 3.67 -2.89
C THR A 367 -25.29 2.95 -4.02
N LYS A 368 -25.60 3.30 -5.28
CA LYS A 368 -24.95 2.71 -6.47
C LYS A 368 -24.35 3.81 -7.38
N PRO A 369 -23.10 3.66 -7.85
CA PRO A 369 -22.13 2.59 -7.52
C PRO A 369 -21.49 2.76 -6.14
N ALA A 370 -21.24 1.65 -5.45
CA ALA A 370 -20.47 1.60 -4.20
C ALA A 370 -19.15 0.86 -4.44
N TYR A 371 -18.05 1.43 -3.96
CA TYR A 371 -16.72 0.84 -4.01
C TYR A 371 -16.29 0.41 -2.61
N ILE A 372 -15.85 -0.84 -2.47
CA ILE A 372 -15.46 -1.44 -1.19
C ILE A 372 -14.02 -1.92 -1.32
N CYS A 373 -13.10 -1.48 -0.46
CA CYS A 373 -11.66 -1.75 -0.61
C CYS A 373 -10.83 -1.77 0.67
#